data_AF-A0A2J6X1E1-F1
#
_entry.id   AF-A0A2J6X1E1-F1
#
_cell.length_a   1.000
_cell.length_b   1.000
_cell.length_c   1.000
_cell.angle_alpha   90.00
_cell.angle_beta   90.00
_cell.angle_gamma   90.00
#
_symmetry.space_group_name_H-M   'P 1'
#
loop_
_entity.id
_entity.type
_entity.pdbx_description
1 polymer ?
#
loop_
_entity_poly.entity_id
_entity_poly.type
_entity_poly.pdbx_seq_one_letter_code
_entity_poly.pdbx_strand_id
1 'polypeptide(L)'
;MRHQYRWILLAGVVVALSGCLSTLPTTVDVNGPLPATLPPLAQTLRATIVPTDFPSAQSISIPSTSSPTSAAIIVATPVPEPPTPTLVPIPTITLPTLPSLSNEERWRRQQLDRQIFSELRSYTTKRSELYWYDPVNEQKVLIGIINGEFMAQARFIFRKENRLALEVPYQINQSYGLSALSPALVERIHAAGYSDWIETFVYITPDIQPQS
;
A
#
# COMPACT_ATOMS: atom_id res chain seq x y z
N MET A 1 46.79 -48.87 -41.99
CA MET A 1 45.69 -48.08 -42.60
C MET A 1 44.33 -48.40 -41.95
N ARG A 2 44.13 -48.09 -40.65
CA ARG A 2 42.83 -48.32 -39.96
C ARG A 2 42.40 -47.19 -39.00
N HIS A 3 43.24 -46.19 -38.79
CA HIS A 3 42.93 -45.07 -37.88
C HIS A 3 42.35 -43.83 -38.55
N GLN A 4 42.42 -43.71 -39.88
CA GLN A 4 41.93 -42.52 -40.60
C GLN A 4 40.41 -42.54 -40.87
N TYR A 5 39.77 -43.71 -40.84
CA TYR A 5 38.31 -43.82 -41.07
C TYR A 5 37.44 -43.61 -39.83
N ARG A 6 37.99 -43.65 -38.61
CA ARG A 6 37.22 -43.36 -37.37
C ARG A 6 37.00 -41.87 -37.13
N TRP A 7 37.80 -41.00 -37.74
CA TRP A 7 37.66 -39.55 -37.58
C TRP A 7 36.62 -38.94 -38.54
N ILE A 8 36.42 -39.55 -39.71
CA ILE A 8 35.47 -39.04 -40.72
C ILE A 8 34.01 -39.36 -40.35
N LEU A 9 33.76 -40.48 -39.65
CA LEU A 9 32.40 -40.85 -39.21
C LEU A 9 31.91 -40.05 -37.98
N LEU A 10 32.79 -39.47 -37.17
CA LEU A 10 32.40 -38.64 -36.03
C LEU A 10 32.14 -37.17 -36.41
N ALA A 11 32.69 -36.70 -37.53
CA ALA A 11 32.41 -35.36 -38.06
C ALA A 11 31.05 -35.26 -38.78
N GLY A 12 30.50 -36.39 -39.27
CA GLY A 12 29.24 -36.41 -40.05
C GLY A 12 27.94 -36.40 -39.22
N VAL A 13 28.00 -36.73 -37.92
CA VAL A 13 26.80 -36.79 -37.05
C VAL A 13 26.52 -35.46 -36.34
N VAL A 14 27.48 -34.53 -36.32
CA VAL A 14 27.31 -33.21 -35.67
C VAL A 14 26.64 -32.17 -36.59
N VAL A 15 26.48 -32.47 -37.88
CA VAL A 15 25.96 -31.49 -38.88
C VAL A 15 24.45 -31.66 -39.17
N ALA A 16 23.76 -32.63 -38.56
CA ALA A 16 22.36 -32.94 -38.84
C ALA A 16 21.36 -32.60 -37.71
N LEU A 17 21.68 -31.62 -36.84
CA LEU A 17 20.76 -31.04 -35.85
C LEU A 17 20.61 -29.51 -35.98
N SER A 18 21.10 -28.92 -37.07
CA SER A 18 20.86 -27.52 -37.41
C SER A 18 19.64 -27.37 -38.33
N GLY A 19 18.48 -27.15 -37.73
CA GLY A 19 17.22 -26.81 -38.39
C GLY A 19 16.06 -27.17 -37.45
N CYS A 20 15.47 -26.26 -36.68
CA CYS A 20 14.89 -25.00 -37.11
C CYS A 20 15.23 -23.87 -36.12
N LEU A 21 15.99 -22.87 -36.58
CA LEU A 21 15.99 -21.54 -35.98
C LEU A 21 14.65 -20.88 -36.29
N SER A 22 13.72 -20.88 -35.34
CA SER A 22 12.74 -19.81 -35.27
C SER A 22 13.46 -18.58 -34.74
N THR A 23 13.69 -17.61 -35.61
CA THR A 23 14.21 -16.29 -35.26
C THR A 23 13.24 -15.63 -34.29
N LEU A 24 13.52 -15.70 -32.99
CA LEU A 24 13.00 -14.68 -32.08
C LEU A 24 13.68 -13.36 -32.49
N PRO A 25 12.93 -12.26 -32.65
CA PRO A 25 13.55 -10.95 -32.81
C PRO A 25 14.27 -10.61 -31.49
N THR A 26 15.57 -10.86 -31.44
CA THR A 26 16.47 -10.31 -30.43
C THR A 26 16.91 -8.94 -30.92
N THR A 27 16.08 -7.94 -30.70
CA THR A 27 16.45 -6.53 -30.52
C THR A 27 15.24 -5.82 -29.93
N VAL A 28 14.95 -6.04 -28.64
CA VAL A 28 14.35 -4.94 -27.88
C VAL A 28 15.51 -4.03 -27.57
N ASP A 29 15.60 -2.98 -28.36
CA ASP A 29 16.44 -1.82 -28.11
C ASP A 29 16.00 -1.23 -26.75
N VAL A 30 16.69 -1.59 -25.67
CA VAL A 30 16.53 -0.95 -24.35
C VAL A 30 17.37 0.34 -24.32
N ASN A 31 17.31 1.12 -25.39
CA ASN A 31 17.71 2.53 -25.44
C ASN A 31 16.64 3.36 -26.18
N GLY A 32 15.37 2.94 -26.08
CA GLY A 32 14.25 3.84 -26.33
C GLY A 32 14.20 4.91 -25.22
N PRO A 33 13.94 6.19 -25.54
CA PRO A 33 13.78 7.21 -24.52
C PRO A 33 12.65 6.76 -23.58
N LEU A 34 12.97 6.58 -22.30
CA LEU A 34 11.94 6.45 -21.27
C LEU A 34 10.96 7.61 -21.47
N PRO A 35 9.64 7.39 -21.47
CA PRO A 35 8.71 8.50 -21.36
C PRO A 35 9.05 9.23 -20.06
N ALA A 36 9.68 10.39 -20.20
CA ALA A 36 10.08 11.26 -19.11
C ALA A 36 8.84 11.95 -18.54
N THR A 37 7.85 11.18 -18.09
CA THR A 37 6.72 11.68 -17.31
C THR A 37 6.07 10.50 -16.59
N LEU A 38 6.65 10.10 -15.46
CA LEU A 38 5.84 9.48 -14.42
C LEU A 38 4.76 10.50 -14.05
N PRO A 39 3.46 10.14 -14.04
CA PRO A 39 2.42 11.10 -13.69
C PRO A 39 2.65 11.56 -12.24
N PRO A 40 2.68 12.87 -11.96
CA PRO A 40 2.59 13.34 -10.59
C PRO A 40 1.19 12.97 -10.08
N LEU A 41 1.06 11.93 -9.24
CA LEU A 41 -0.22 11.63 -8.56
C LEU A 41 -0.62 12.70 -7.51
N ALA A 42 0.14 13.78 -7.39
CA ALA A 42 -0.18 14.91 -6.55
C ALA A 42 -0.77 16.04 -7.41
N GLN A 43 -2.07 16.01 -7.70
CA GLN A 43 -2.94 17.21 -7.78
C GLN A 43 -4.36 16.86 -8.26
N THR A 44 -5.33 17.39 -7.51
CA THR A 44 -6.78 17.51 -7.84
C THR A 44 -7.68 16.44 -7.24
N LEU A 45 -8.06 16.65 -5.98
CA LEU A 45 -9.46 16.51 -5.55
C LEU A 45 -9.84 17.74 -4.73
N ARG A 46 -10.26 18.80 -5.43
CA ARG A 46 -11.17 19.79 -4.82
C ARG A 46 -12.52 19.10 -4.70
N ALA A 47 -12.83 18.59 -3.52
CA ALA A 47 -14.13 18.03 -3.21
C ALA A 47 -15.19 19.13 -3.37
N THR A 48 -16.03 19.02 -4.39
CA THR A 48 -17.30 19.73 -4.47
C THR A 48 -18.25 19.00 -3.52
N ILE A 49 -18.58 19.65 -2.40
CA ILE A 49 -19.50 19.10 -1.40
C ILE A 49 -20.91 19.30 -1.94
N VAL A 50 -21.53 18.22 -2.41
CA VAL A 50 -22.98 18.14 -2.63
C VAL A 50 -23.57 17.44 -1.39
N PRO A 51 -24.48 18.06 -0.63
CA PRO A 51 -25.09 17.39 0.50
C PRO A 51 -26.16 16.42 0.02
N THR A 52 -25.92 15.11 0.22
CA THR A 52 -26.96 14.08 0.09
C THR A 52 -27.57 13.84 1.46
N ASP A 53 -28.85 14.19 1.56
CA ASP A 53 -29.74 13.98 2.70
C ASP A 53 -29.96 12.48 2.95
N PHE A 54 -29.79 12.02 4.19
CA PHE A 54 -30.11 10.65 4.62
C PHE A 54 -31.27 10.69 5.61
N PRO A 55 -32.37 9.94 5.40
CA PRO A 55 -33.51 9.98 6.30
C PRO A 55 -33.22 9.30 7.65
N SER A 56 -33.68 9.98 8.70
CA SER A 56 -33.60 9.61 10.12
C SER A 56 -34.27 8.27 10.44
N ALA A 57 -33.57 7.42 11.19
CA ALA A 57 -34.11 6.17 11.73
C ALA A 57 -35.17 6.43 12.83
N GLN A 58 -36.24 5.65 12.78
CA GLN A 58 -37.42 5.74 13.65
C GLN A 58 -37.16 5.20 15.06
N SER A 59 -37.68 5.89 16.08
CA SER A 59 -37.62 5.49 17.49
C SER A 59 -38.68 4.42 17.81
N ILE A 60 -38.25 3.32 18.40
CA ILE A 60 -39.10 2.23 18.89
C ILE A 60 -39.77 2.67 20.19
N SER A 61 -41.12 2.64 20.23
CA SER A 61 -41.93 2.92 21.43
C SER A 61 -42.27 1.62 22.16
N ILE A 62 -42.02 1.56 23.47
CA ILE A 62 -42.40 0.45 24.35
C ILE A 62 -43.71 0.81 25.08
N PRO A 63 -44.74 -0.04 25.10
CA PRO A 63 -45.98 0.27 25.81
C PRO A 63 -45.83 0.01 27.32
N SER A 64 -46.27 0.98 28.14
CA SER A 64 -46.42 0.80 29.58
C SER A 64 -47.86 0.43 29.93
N THR A 65 -48.00 -0.67 30.66
CA THR A 65 -49.23 -1.26 31.19
C THR A 65 -49.87 -0.33 32.24
N SER A 66 -51.15 0.02 32.07
CA SER A 66 -51.97 0.72 33.07
C SER A 66 -52.86 -0.26 33.83
N SER A 67 -52.91 -0.15 35.15
CA SER A 67 -53.99 -0.68 36.01
C SER A 67 -54.76 0.47 36.67
N PRO A 68 -56.09 0.37 36.85
CA PRO A 68 -56.90 1.47 37.36
C PRO A 68 -56.99 1.42 38.88
N THR A 69 -56.96 2.56 39.57
CA THR A 69 -57.40 2.64 40.97
C THR A 69 -58.00 4.01 41.28
N SER A 70 -59.31 3.94 41.57
CA SER A 70 -60.15 4.72 42.50
C SER A 70 -59.87 6.21 42.74
N ALA A 71 -60.89 7.01 42.41
CA ALA A 71 -61.04 8.38 42.87
C ALA A 71 -61.30 8.44 44.39
N ALA A 72 -60.61 9.37 45.06
CA ALA A 72 -61.02 9.95 46.34
C ALA A 72 -60.62 11.43 46.33
N ILE A 73 -61.62 12.32 46.35
CA ILE A 73 -61.44 13.77 46.45
C ILE A 73 -61.26 14.07 47.94
N ILE A 74 -60.06 14.51 48.33
CA ILE A 74 -59.79 15.08 49.65
C ILE A 74 -59.16 16.44 49.40
N VAL A 75 -59.88 17.50 49.74
CA VAL A 75 -59.36 18.88 49.78
C VAL A 75 -58.38 18.97 50.94
N ALA A 76 -57.10 19.16 50.63
CA ALA A 76 -56.04 19.38 51.61
C ALA A 76 -55.27 20.67 51.27
N THR A 77 -55.12 21.50 52.29
CA THR A 77 -54.36 22.76 52.37
C THR A 77 -52.94 22.64 51.77
N PRO A 78 -52.43 23.64 51.02
CA PRO A 78 -51.11 23.53 50.39
C PRO A 78 -49.99 23.56 51.44
N VAL A 79 -49.20 22.48 51.47
CA VAL A 79 -47.90 22.41 52.16
C VAL A 79 -46.82 22.93 51.21
N PRO A 80 -45.82 23.72 51.66
CA PRO A 80 -44.74 24.19 50.79
C PRO A 80 -43.92 22.99 50.27
N GLU A 81 -43.74 22.90 48.95
CA GLU A 81 -42.89 21.89 48.32
C GLU A 81 -41.41 22.11 48.69
N PRO A 82 -40.65 21.04 49.01
CA PRO A 82 -39.19 21.14 49.13
C PRO A 82 -38.56 21.46 47.77
N PRO A 83 -37.46 22.24 47.71
CA PRO A 83 -36.87 22.63 46.44
C PRO A 83 -36.37 21.39 45.69
N THR A 84 -36.84 21.23 44.45
CA THR A 84 -36.33 20.23 43.50
C THR A 84 -34.83 20.47 43.28
N PRO A 85 -33.94 19.47 43.44
CA PRO A 85 -32.53 19.66 43.13
C PRO A 85 -32.39 19.96 41.64
N THR A 86 -31.92 21.16 41.33
CA THR A 86 -31.58 21.54 39.96
C THR A 86 -30.35 20.74 39.56
N LEU A 87 -30.52 19.72 38.70
CA LEU A 87 -29.41 19.01 38.08
C LEU A 87 -28.65 20.00 37.20
N VAL A 88 -27.47 20.42 37.66
CA VAL A 88 -26.54 21.24 36.88
C VAL A 88 -26.13 20.40 35.67
N PRO A 89 -26.32 20.89 34.42
CA PRO A 89 -25.91 20.14 33.24
C PRO A 89 -24.39 19.94 33.28
N ILE A 90 -23.97 18.67 33.26
CA ILE A 90 -22.56 18.30 33.16
C ILE A 90 -22.05 18.85 31.83
N PRO A 91 -20.96 19.62 31.79
CA PRO A 91 -20.43 20.13 30.54
C PRO A 91 -20.04 18.95 29.65
N THR A 92 -20.63 18.87 28.46
CA THR A 92 -20.23 17.90 27.44
C THR A 92 -18.81 18.26 26.99
N ILE A 93 -17.82 17.51 27.48
CA ILE A 93 -16.45 17.58 26.98
C ILE A 93 -16.46 16.97 25.57
N THR A 94 -16.45 17.82 24.55
CA THR A 94 -16.20 17.39 23.17
C THR A 94 -14.69 17.23 23.01
N LEU A 95 -14.23 15.98 22.87
CA LEU A 95 -12.84 15.72 22.57
C LEU A 95 -12.60 16.11 21.11
N PRO A 96 -11.63 17.00 20.80
CA PRO A 96 -11.31 17.30 19.40
C PRO A 96 -10.88 16.01 18.71
N THR A 97 -11.66 15.58 17.71
CA THR A 97 -11.28 14.44 16.88
C THR A 97 -10.18 14.91 15.94
N LEU A 98 -8.95 14.42 16.15
CA LEU A 98 -7.88 14.67 15.19
C LEU A 98 -8.28 14.10 13.83
N PRO A 99 -7.99 14.80 12.72
CA PRO A 99 -8.23 14.26 11.39
C PRO A 99 -7.45 12.96 11.21
N SER A 100 -8.10 11.93 10.66
CA SER A 100 -7.44 10.68 10.32
C SER A 100 -6.44 10.93 9.19
N LEU A 101 -5.19 10.49 9.38
CA LEU A 101 -4.18 10.56 8.32
C LEU A 101 -4.56 9.69 7.14
N SER A 102 -4.34 10.22 5.94
CA SER A 102 -4.42 9.47 4.68
C SER A 102 -3.36 8.36 4.64
N ASN A 103 -3.58 7.38 3.76
CA ASN A 103 -2.67 6.25 3.59
C ASN A 103 -1.26 6.70 3.17
N GLU A 104 -1.18 7.72 2.31
CA GLU A 104 0.10 8.29 1.88
C GLU A 104 0.81 8.98 3.06
N GLU A 105 0.10 9.78 3.86
CA GLU A 105 0.69 10.42 5.05
C GLU A 105 1.20 9.37 6.07
N ARG A 106 0.48 8.25 6.23
CA ARG A 106 0.94 7.14 7.09
C ARG A 106 2.23 6.53 6.57
N TRP A 107 2.34 6.32 5.26
CA TRP A 107 3.57 5.84 4.64
C TRP A 107 4.71 6.86 4.81
N ARG A 108 4.48 8.14 4.50
CA ARG A 108 5.48 9.21 4.66
C ARG A 108 5.96 9.35 6.10
N ARG A 109 5.10 9.15 7.10
CA ARG A 109 5.52 9.14 8.51
C ARG A 109 6.53 8.05 8.84
N GLN A 110 6.57 6.94 8.10
CA GLN A 110 7.56 5.88 8.30
C GLN A 110 8.94 6.22 7.71
N GLN A 111 9.05 7.24 6.88
CA GLN A 111 10.31 7.61 6.23
C GLN A 111 10.99 8.76 6.95
N LEU A 112 11.85 8.44 7.93
CA LEU A 112 12.65 9.44 8.62
C LEU A 112 13.79 9.91 7.70
N ASP A 113 14.12 11.20 7.75
CA ASP A 113 15.22 11.81 7.00
C ASP A 113 15.21 11.49 5.50
N ARG A 114 13.99 11.42 4.92
CA ARG A 114 13.80 11.10 3.51
C ARG A 114 14.49 12.12 2.61
N GLN A 115 15.32 11.60 1.71
CA GLN A 115 16.05 12.38 0.72
C GLN A 115 15.74 11.83 -0.66
N ILE A 116 14.97 12.60 -1.43
CA ILE A 116 14.62 12.30 -2.81
C ILE A 116 15.85 12.54 -3.68
N PHE A 117 16.12 11.64 -4.61
CA PHE A 117 17.14 11.84 -5.62
C PHE A 117 16.60 12.76 -6.73
N SER A 118 17.45 13.60 -7.30
CA SER A 118 17.08 14.47 -8.43
C SER A 118 16.60 13.66 -9.64
N GLU A 119 17.15 12.45 -9.79
CA GLU A 119 16.80 11.46 -10.82
C GLU A 119 16.80 10.06 -10.18
N LEU A 120 16.11 9.11 -10.82
CA LEU A 120 16.16 7.71 -10.44
C LEU A 120 17.62 7.22 -10.48
N ARG A 121 18.08 6.59 -9.40
CA ARG A 121 19.43 6.05 -9.30
C ARG A 121 19.39 4.54 -9.50
N SER A 122 20.26 4.04 -10.37
CA SER A 122 20.40 2.61 -10.58
C SER A 122 21.28 1.96 -9.50
N TYR A 123 20.84 0.81 -9.04
CA TYR A 123 21.53 -0.05 -8.08
C TYR A 123 21.51 -1.48 -8.60
N THR A 124 22.45 -2.28 -8.14
CA THR A 124 22.46 -3.72 -8.35
C THR A 124 22.54 -4.46 -7.03
N THR A 125 21.93 -5.64 -6.97
CA THR A 125 22.00 -6.52 -5.80
C THR A 125 22.11 -7.97 -6.17
N LYS A 126 22.84 -8.75 -5.37
CA LYS A 126 22.84 -10.22 -5.50
C LYS A 126 21.52 -10.83 -5.07
N ARG A 127 20.96 -10.30 -3.99
CA ARG A 127 19.72 -10.75 -3.36
C ARG A 127 19.26 -9.72 -2.33
N SER A 128 18.13 -9.08 -2.57
CA SER A 128 17.53 -8.16 -1.59
C SER A 128 16.03 -8.41 -1.45
N GLU A 129 15.53 -8.30 -0.22
CA GLU A 129 14.11 -8.39 0.07
C GLU A 129 13.42 -7.07 -0.28
N LEU A 130 12.37 -7.15 -1.10
CA LEU A 130 11.54 -6.03 -1.49
C LEU A 130 10.30 -5.98 -0.61
N TYR A 131 10.08 -4.84 0.03
CA TYR A 131 9.02 -4.64 0.99
C TYR A 131 8.03 -3.58 0.53
N TRP A 132 6.75 -3.84 0.75
CA TRP A 132 5.70 -2.82 0.69
C TRP A 132 5.24 -2.50 2.11
N TYR A 133 5.01 -1.22 2.41
CA TYR A 133 4.36 -0.83 3.66
C TYR A 133 2.86 -0.72 3.41
N ASP A 134 2.07 -1.53 4.10
CA ASP A 134 0.62 -1.40 4.11
C ASP A 134 0.21 -0.28 5.09
N PRO A 135 -0.30 0.86 4.59
CA PRO A 135 -0.70 1.99 5.43
C PRO A 135 -2.07 1.78 6.11
N VAL A 136 -2.87 0.82 5.66
CA VAL A 136 -4.17 0.49 6.26
C VAL A 136 -3.96 -0.27 7.56
N ASN A 137 -3.08 -1.27 7.52
CA ASN A 137 -2.78 -2.14 8.66
C ASN A 137 -1.46 -1.77 9.37
N GLU A 138 -0.81 -0.68 8.95
CA GLU A 138 0.44 -0.15 9.48
C GLU A 138 1.57 -1.20 9.61
N GLN A 139 1.71 -2.05 8.59
CA GLN A 139 2.66 -3.15 8.63
C GLN A 139 3.54 -3.23 7.38
N LYS A 140 4.76 -3.73 7.57
CA LYS A 140 5.68 -4.07 6.49
C LYS A 140 5.32 -5.46 5.96
N VAL A 141 5.17 -5.57 4.64
CA VAL A 141 4.86 -6.80 3.92
C VAL A 141 6.01 -7.11 2.97
N LEU A 142 6.59 -8.31 3.09
CA LEU A 142 7.55 -8.81 2.10
C LEU A 142 6.78 -9.17 0.83
N ILE A 143 7.13 -8.55 -0.30
CA ILE A 143 6.46 -8.81 -1.58
C ILE A 143 7.31 -9.65 -2.53
N GLY A 144 8.61 -9.76 -2.27
CA GLY A 144 9.49 -10.64 -3.04
C GLY A 144 10.95 -10.45 -2.72
N ILE A 145 11.79 -11.13 -3.48
CA ILE A 145 13.25 -11.02 -3.41
C ILE A 145 13.75 -10.68 -4.80
N ILE A 146 14.39 -9.52 -4.93
CA ILE A 146 14.98 -9.03 -6.17
C ILE A 146 16.44 -9.44 -6.27
N ASN A 147 16.89 -9.72 -7.49
CA ASN A 147 18.28 -10.03 -7.83
C ASN A 147 18.59 -9.31 -9.15
N GLY A 148 19.75 -8.68 -9.26
CA GLY A 148 20.13 -7.84 -10.39
C GLY A 148 19.83 -6.36 -10.16
N GLU A 149 19.53 -5.66 -11.25
CA GLU A 149 19.40 -4.21 -11.30
C GLU A 149 18.02 -3.74 -10.82
N PHE A 150 17.99 -2.60 -10.13
CA PHE A 150 16.76 -1.92 -9.74
C PHE A 150 16.98 -0.41 -9.63
N MET A 151 15.89 0.34 -9.68
CA MET A 151 15.91 1.81 -9.63
C MET A 151 15.40 2.28 -8.27
N ALA A 152 16.11 3.21 -7.66
CA ALA A 152 15.70 3.85 -6.41
C ALA A 152 15.42 5.34 -6.64
N GLN A 153 14.38 5.87 -6.00
CA GLN A 153 13.98 7.28 -6.13
C GLN A 153 14.29 8.13 -4.89
N ALA A 154 14.47 7.49 -3.74
CA ALA A 154 14.83 8.17 -2.50
C ALA A 154 15.63 7.25 -1.56
N ARG A 155 16.31 7.86 -0.59
CA ARG A 155 16.86 7.17 0.60
C ARG A 155 16.18 7.68 1.86
N PHE A 156 15.96 6.83 2.84
CA PHE A 156 15.36 7.20 4.12
C PHE A 156 15.70 6.19 5.21
N ILE A 157 15.46 6.53 6.47
CA ILE A 157 15.51 5.60 7.59
C ILE A 157 14.08 5.12 7.87
N PHE A 158 13.84 3.82 7.74
CA PHE A 158 12.52 3.26 8.04
C PHE A 158 12.29 3.27 9.55
N ARG A 159 11.30 4.06 10.00
CA ARG A 159 11.05 4.41 11.40
C ARG A 159 10.96 3.19 12.33
N LYS A 160 10.23 2.15 11.93
CA LYS A 160 9.89 1.02 12.80
C LYS A 160 11.10 0.16 13.19
N GLU A 161 12.10 0.06 12.31
CA GLU A 161 13.31 -0.73 12.55
C GLU A 161 14.57 0.13 12.70
N ASN A 162 14.47 1.45 12.49
CA ASN A 162 15.59 2.39 12.47
C ASN A 162 16.71 1.94 11.51
N ARG A 163 16.33 1.44 10.33
CA ARG A 163 17.24 0.92 9.30
C ARG A 163 17.19 1.77 8.04
N LEU A 164 18.36 2.03 7.47
CA LEU A 164 18.49 2.74 6.22
C LEU A 164 17.91 1.91 5.07
N ALA A 165 17.14 2.56 4.20
CA ALA A 165 16.43 1.95 3.10
C ALA A 165 16.46 2.83 1.84
N LEU A 166 16.27 2.19 0.69
CA LEU A 166 16.04 2.83 -0.60
C LEU A 166 14.58 2.65 -0.98
N GLU A 167 13.93 3.73 -1.40
CA GLU A 167 12.58 3.69 -1.96
C GLU A 167 12.67 3.26 -3.41
N VAL A 168 11.95 2.20 -3.75
CA VAL A 168 11.97 1.52 -5.05
C VAL A 168 10.55 1.56 -5.63
N PRO A 169 10.32 2.28 -6.74
CA PRO A 169 9.06 2.22 -7.45
C PRO A 169 8.83 0.81 -7.99
N TYR A 170 7.65 0.25 -7.78
CA TYR A 170 7.34 -1.10 -8.25
C TYR A 170 6.02 -1.11 -9.01
N GLN A 171 6.08 -1.61 -10.25
CA GLN A 171 4.91 -1.93 -11.03
C GLN A 171 4.48 -3.37 -10.77
N ILE A 172 3.24 -3.53 -10.32
CA ILE A 172 2.66 -4.81 -9.91
C ILE A 172 2.81 -5.83 -11.03
N ASN A 173 3.46 -6.96 -10.70
CA ASN A 173 3.70 -8.11 -11.58
C ASN A 173 4.53 -7.82 -12.85
N GLN A 174 5.19 -6.66 -12.93
CA GLN A 174 5.96 -6.25 -14.11
C GLN A 174 7.41 -5.89 -13.78
N SER A 175 7.70 -5.43 -12.56
CA SER A 175 9.04 -4.96 -12.19
C SER A 175 9.93 -6.04 -11.56
N TYR A 176 11.24 -5.95 -11.83
CA TYR A 176 12.33 -6.68 -11.16
C TYR A 176 12.26 -8.21 -11.17
N GLY A 177 11.56 -8.79 -12.15
CA GLY A 177 11.52 -10.24 -12.36
C GLY A 177 10.91 -11.04 -11.19
N LEU A 178 10.13 -10.39 -10.32
CA LEU A 178 9.43 -11.07 -9.25
C LEU A 178 8.37 -12.01 -9.83
N SER A 179 8.19 -13.18 -9.20
CA SER A 179 6.99 -13.98 -9.44
C SER A 179 5.75 -13.13 -9.14
N ALA A 180 4.69 -13.32 -9.91
CA ALA A 180 3.45 -12.59 -9.72
C ALA A 180 3.01 -12.61 -8.24
N LEU A 181 2.70 -11.42 -7.71
CA LEU A 181 2.13 -11.26 -6.38
C LEU A 181 0.84 -12.07 -6.27
N SER A 182 0.57 -12.61 -5.07
CA SER A 182 -0.66 -13.36 -4.85
C SER A 182 -1.88 -12.44 -5.10
N PRO A 183 -3.00 -12.97 -5.62
CA PRO A 183 -4.21 -12.17 -5.86
C PRO A 183 -4.68 -11.43 -4.62
N ALA A 184 -4.62 -12.07 -3.45
CA ALA A 184 -4.98 -11.46 -2.17
C ALA A 184 -4.10 -10.25 -1.80
N LEU A 185 -2.80 -10.28 -2.15
CA LEU A 185 -1.92 -9.14 -1.92
C LEU A 185 -2.24 -7.99 -2.89
N VAL A 186 -2.55 -8.30 -4.15
CA VAL A 186 -2.96 -7.29 -5.14
C VAL A 186 -4.29 -6.62 -4.72
N GLU A 187 -5.28 -7.40 -4.30
CA GLU A 187 -6.55 -6.87 -3.77
C GLU A 187 -6.34 -5.98 -2.56
N ARG A 188 -5.45 -6.37 -1.65
CA ARG A 188 -5.07 -5.57 -0.49
C ARG A 188 -4.43 -4.24 -0.88
N ILE A 189 -3.54 -4.25 -1.88
CA ILE A 189 -2.90 -3.05 -2.40
C ILE A 189 -3.95 -2.11 -3.01
N HIS A 190 -4.89 -2.65 -3.80
CA HIS A 190 -5.99 -1.86 -4.36
C HIS A 190 -6.95 -1.32 -3.28
N ALA A 191 -7.25 -2.12 -2.25
CA ALA A 191 -8.05 -1.68 -1.12
C ALA A 191 -7.38 -0.56 -0.30
N ALA A 192 -6.05 -0.49 -0.32
CA ALA A 192 -5.28 0.62 0.24
C ALA A 192 -5.26 1.88 -0.66
N GLY A 193 -5.92 1.84 -1.83
CA GLY A 193 -6.06 2.97 -2.74
C GLY A 193 -4.94 3.11 -3.78
N TYR A 194 -4.07 2.10 -3.89
CA TYR A 194 -3.03 2.09 -4.93
C TYR A 194 -3.52 1.44 -6.22
N SER A 195 -2.85 1.76 -7.32
CA SER A 195 -3.11 1.20 -8.66
C SER A 195 -1.99 0.24 -9.05
N ASP A 196 -1.59 0.23 -10.32
CA ASP A 196 -0.53 -0.63 -10.85
C ASP A 196 0.86 -0.28 -10.31
N TRP A 197 1.06 0.94 -9.82
CA TRP A 197 2.32 1.40 -9.24
C TRP A 197 2.19 1.58 -7.73
N ILE A 198 3.18 1.04 -7.01
CA ILE A 198 3.32 1.21 -5.57
C ILE A 198 4.73 1.65 -5.20
N GLU A 199 4.82 2.33 -4.07
CA GLU A 199 6.09 2.67 -3.45
C GLU A 199 6.51 1.51 -2.54
N THR A 200 7.66 0.92 -2.86
CA THR A 200 8.25 -0.18 -2.10
C THR A 200 9.61 0.25 -1.59
N PHE A 201 10.27 -0.61 -0.81
CA PHE A 201 11.60 -0.31 -0.33
C PHE A 201 12.43 -1.57 -0.11
N VAL A 202 13.74 -1.37 -0.17
CA VAL A 202 14.75 -2.37 0.20
C VAL A 202 15.62 -1.80 1.30
N TYR A 203 16.03 -2.61 2.27
CA TYR A 203 17.03 -2.16 3.24
C TYR A 203 18.40 -2.12 2.60
N ILE A 204 19.19 -1.10 2.93
CA ILE A 204 20.58 -1.05 2.51
C ILE A 204 21.35 -2.15 3.24
N THR A 205 21.96 -3.03 2.46
CA THR A 205 22.86 -4.11 2.90
C THR A 205 24.16 -4.03 2.10
N PRO A 206 25.23 -4.74 2.52
CA PRO A 206 26.47 -4.81 1.74
C PRO A 206 26.28 -5.37 0.32
N ASP A 207 25.20 -6.12 0.09
CA ASP A 207 24.87 -6.70 -1.22
C ASP A 207 24.27 -5.69 -2.20
N ILE A 208 23.91 -4.48 -1.75
CA ILE A 208 23.39 -3.41 -2.61
C ILE A 208 24.55 -2.47 -2.96
N GLN A 209 24.79 -2.29 -4.25
CA GLN A 209 25.83 -1.40 -4.77
C GLN A 209 25.23 -0.42 -5.79
N PRO A 210 25.62 0.85 -5.78
CA PRO A 210 25.29 1.76 -6.87
C PRO A 210 25.82 1.20 -8.19
N GLN A 211 25.03 1.33 -9.26
CA GLN A 211 25.48 0.99 -10.60
C GLN A 211 26.09 2.25 -11.23
N SER A 212 27.37 2.16 -11.58
CA SER A 212 28.18 3.22 -12.21
C SER A 212 27.98 3.28 -13.71
#